data_AF-A0A522NCZ6-F1
#
_entry.id   AF-A0A522NCZ6-F1
#
_cell.length_a   1.000
_cell.length_b   1.000
_cell.length_c   1.000
_cell.angle_alpha   90.00
_cell.angle_beta   90.00
_cell.angle_gamma   90.00
#
_symmetry.space_group_name_H-M   'P 1'
#
loop_
_entity.id
_entity.type
_entity.pdbx_description
1 polymer ?
#
loop_
_entity_poly.entity_id
_entity_poly.type
_entity_poly.pdbx_seq_one_letter_code
_entity_poly.pdbx_strand_id
1 'polypeptide(L)'
;MDTCNLPAPFPPRPPSPSVRQSLAGVPSPWAALGLIAFYFLLQATSSLLIALAIGLATGFVHLQQGAGHAENELQTMMAQADMQAVTVVLTVTLAATLTLWLTWHRWPQLWSLSRPPGFGFTLPANRLFLVLAVAVGLAAPLLGGLLTELLAHGHAVTQDIQQLGTRTALPLRVPLVLVVASLGPLVEELLFRGILLSALLQRWRAGWAVAISSLLFALAHLPGLQYQWFALPDLALLALALAWLRLRSGSIWPGVVAHGVNNLLAVVAWFVVINPTG
;
A
#
# COMPACT_ATOMS: atom_id res chain seq x y z
N MET A 1 2.38 -52.25 50.94
CA MET A 1 3.01 -51.28 50.04
C MET A 1 1.90 -50.76 49.15
N ASP A 2 1.22 -49.70 49.57
CA ASP A 2 0.05 -49.16 48.89
C ASP A 2 0.47 -48.17 47.80
N THR A 3 0.13 -48.48 46.56
CA THR A 3 0.37 -47.63 45.40
C THR A 3 -0.64 -46.49 45.36
N CYS A 4 -0.16 -45.27 45.54
CA CYS A 4 -0.93 -44.04 45.44
C CYS A 4 -1.31 -43.77 43.97
N ASN A 5 -2.57 -44.00 43.61
CA ASN A 5 -3.13 -43.66 42.29
C ASN A 5 -3.41 -42.14 42.24
N LEU A 6 -2.62 -41.38 41.48
CA LEU A 6 -2.91 -39.98 41.19
C LEU A 6 -3.92 -39.88 40.03
N PRO A 7 -4.95 -39.02 40.14
CA PRO A 7 -5.94 -38.83 39.08
C PRO A 7 -5.31 -38.14 37.84
N ALA A 8 -5.77 -38.55 36.66
CA ALA A 8 -5.32 -38.02 35.38
C ALA A 8 -5.60 -36.50 35.27
N PRO A 9 -4.73 -35.72 34.59
CA PRO A 9 -4.94 -34.29 34.41
C PRO A 9 -6.20 -34.04 33.59
N PHE A 10 -7.05 -33.11 34.06
CA PHE A 10 -8.25 -32.70 33.36
C PHE A 10 -7.93 -32.18 31.95
N PRO A 11 -8.73 -32.50 30.92
CA PRO A 11 -8.58 -31.90 29.61
C PRO A 11 -8.75 -30.38 29.72
N PRO A 12 -7.98 -29.58 28.94
CA PRO A 12 -8.09 -28.13 28.98
C PRO A 12 -9.53 -27.71 28.66
N ARG A 13 -10.10 -26.85 29.51
CA ARG A 13 -11.46 -26.34 29.30
C ARG A 13 -11.55 -25.64 27.95
N PRO A 14 -12.59 -25.91 27.14
CA PRO A 14 -12.82 -25.15 25.93
C PRO A 14 -13.02 -23.66 26.29
N PRO A 15 -12.53 -22.73 25.47
CA PRO A 15 -12.62 -21.29 25.75
C PRO A 15 -14.09 -20.86 25.91
N SER A 16 -14.31 -19.89 26.79
CA SER A 16 -15.64 -19.39 27.15
C SER A 16 -16.40 -18.86 25.92
N PRO A 17 -17.75 -18.92 25.92
CA PRO A 17 -18.59 -18.43 24.83
C PRO A 17 -18.33 -16.96 24.46
N SER A 18 -17.95 -16.13 25.43
CA SER A 18 -17.60 -14.71 25.25
C SER A 18 -16.38 -14.49 24.34
N VAL A 19 -15.37 -15.35 24.42
CA VAL A 19 -14.19 -15.29 23.55
C VAL A 19 -14.56 -15.67 22.11
N ARG A 20 -15.43 -16.68 21.94
CA ARG A 20 -15.92 -17.13 20.63
C ARG A 20 -16.78 -16.09 19.91
N GLN A 21 -17.62 -15.33 20.62
CA GLN A 21 -18.40 -14.24 20.02
C GLN A 21 -17.54 -13.05 19.55
N SER A 22 -16.39 -12.79 20.19
CA SER A 22 -15.50 -11.67 19.79
C SER A 22 -14.80 -11.88 18.43
N LEU A 23 -14.67 -13.13 17.97
CA LEU A 23 -14.00 -13.49 16.72
C LEU A 23 -14.94 -13.51 15.50
N ALA A 24 -16.27 -13.53 15.71
CA ALA A 24 -17.27 -13.73 14.66
C ALA A 24 -17.43 -12.54 13.68
N GLY A 25 -16.72 -11.43 13.89
CA GLY A 25 -16.70 -10.27 13.01
C GLY A 25 -15.32 -9.83 12.53
N VAL A 26 -14.25 -10.56 12.90
CA VAL A 26 -12.86 -10.17 12.58
C VAL A 26 -12.45 -10.74 11.22
N PRO A 27 -11.80 -9.94 10.33
CA PRO A 27 -11.27 -10.46 9.07
C PRO A 27 -10.30 -11.62 9.31
N SER A 28 -10.46 -12.70 8.55
CA SER A 28 -9.40 -13.72 8.47
C SER A 28 -8.22 -13.18 7.66
N PRO A 29 -7.01 -13.75 7.80
CA PRO A 29 -5.88 -13.39 6.94
C PRO A 29 -6.21 -13.54 5.44
N TRP A 30 -7.02 -14.52 5.08
CA TRP A 30 -7.48 -14.71 3.69
C TRP A 30 -8.41 -13.59 3.22
N ALA A 31 -9.31 -13.11 4.08
CA ALA A 31 -10.14 -11.95 3.74
C ALA A 31 -9.29 -10.68 3.58
N ALA A 32 -8.27 -10.50 4.42
CA ALA A 32 -7.33 -9.38 4.30
C ALA A 32 -6.52 -9.45 2.99
N LEU A 33 -5.94 -10.62 2.68
CA LEU A 33 -5.23 -10.86 1.42
C LEU A 33 -6.14 -10.70 0.20
N GLY A 34 -7.38 -11.17 0.29
CA GLY A 34 -8.38 -11.00 -0.77
C GLY A 34 -8.71 -9.53 -1.03
N LEU A 35 -8.79 -8.70 0.01
CA LEU A 35 -9.02 -7.26 -0.13
C LEU A 35 -7.80 -6.52 -0.71
N ILE A 36 -6.58 -6.93 -0.31
CA ILE A 36 -5.34 -6.41 -0.91
C ILE A 36 -5.28 -6.78 -2.39
N ALA A 37 -5.52 -8.05 -2.73
CA ALA A 37 -5.57 -8.51 -4.11
C ALA A 37 -6.65 -7.77 -4.91
N PHE A 38 -7.85 -7.58 -4.33
CA PHE A 38 -8.90 -6.78 -4.94
C PHE A 38 -8.44 -5.36 -5.27
N TYR A 39 -7.77 -4.67 -4.33
CA TYR A 39 -7.28 -3.31 -4.56
C TYR A 39 -6.30 -3.21 -5.75
N PHE A 40 -5.32 -4.11 -5.83
CA PHE A 40 -4.34 -4.10 -6.93
C PHE A 40 -4.92 -4.64 -8.25
N LEU A 41 -5.77 -5.66 -8.21
CA LEU A 41 -6.45 -6.18 -9.39
C LEU A 41 -7.43 -5.16 -9.96
N LEU A 42 -8.12 -4.40 -9.12
CA LEU A 42 -9.02 -3.33 -9.56
C LEU A 42 -8.25 -2.23 -10.28
N GLN A 43 -7.04 -1.88 -9.81
CA GLN A 43 -6.18 -0.94 -10.53
C GLN A 43 -5.74 -1.49 -11.89
N ALA A 44 -5.22 -2.73 -11.92
CA ALA A 44 -4.76 -3.36 -13.16
C ALA A 44 -5.88 -3.52 -14.20
N THR A 45 -7.05 -3.99 -13.76
CA THR A 45 -8.23 -4.14 -14.63
C THR A 45 -8.75 -2.79 -15.11
N SER A 46 -8.83 -1.77 -14.24
CA SER A 46 -9.24 -0.43 -14.64
C SER A 46 -8.25 0.19 -15.63
N SER A 47 -6.94 -0.01 -15.43
CA SER A 47 -5.91 0.43 -16.38
C SER A 47 -6.05 -0.26 -17.74
N LEU A 48 -6.33 -1.57 -17.75
CA LEU A 48 -6.58 -2.31 -18.99
C LEU A 48 -7.84 -1.82 -19.71
N LEU A 49 -8.91 -1.52 -18.98
CA LEU A 49 -10.15 -0.99 -19.56
C LEU A 49 -9.95 0.40 -20.18
N ILE A 50 -9.15 1.26 -19.53
CA ILE A 50 -8.76 2.57 -20.09
C ILE A 50 -7.97 2.36 -21.40
N ALA A 51 -6.97 1.49 -21.39
CA ALA A 51 -6.17 1.17 -22.57
C ALA A 51 -7.04 0.64 -23.73
N LEU A 52 -7.96 -0.28 -23.44
CA LEU A 52 -8.89 -0.83 -24.42
C LEU A 52 -9.84 0.24 -24.99
N ALA A 53 -10.37 1.13 -24.14
CA ALA A 53 -11.25 2.20 -24.59
C ALA A 53 -10.50 3.17 -25.53
N ILE A 54 -9.27 3.54 -25.20
CA ILE A 54 -8.42 4.39 -26.06
C ILE A 54 -8.11 3.66 -27.37
N GLY A 55 -7.70 2.40 -27.30
CA GLY A 55 -7.37 1.59 -28.49
C GLY A 55 -8.54 1.40 -29.45
N LEU A 56 -9.75 1.22 -28.92
CA LEU A 56 -10.98 1.16 -29.73
C LEU A 56 -11.28 2.53 -30.38
N ALA A 57 -11.10 3.62 -29.63
CA ALA A 57 -11.31 4.96 -30.16
C ALA A 57 -10.30 5.33 -31.25
N THR A 58 -9.00 5.08 -31.05
CA THR A 58 -7.96 5.32 -32.07
C THR A 58 -8.16 4.42 -33.29
N GLY A 59 -8.48 3.15 -33.09
CA GLY A 59 -8.82 2.22 -34.17
C GLY A 59 -10.03 2.67 -35.00
N PHE A 60 -11.04 3.26 -34.37
CA PHE A 60 -12.20 3.82 -35.05
C PHE A 60 -11.89 5.10 -35.85
N VAL A 61 -11.04 5.99 -35.30
CA VAL A 61 -10.64 7.22 -36.00
C VAL A 61 -9.74 6.90 -37.19
N HIS A 62 -8.85 5.92 -37.06
CA HIS A 62 -7.84 5.56 -38.06
C HIS A 62 -8.18 4.29 -38.85
N LEU A 63 -9.47 3.98 -39.04
CA LEU A 63 -9.96 2.76 -39.73
C LEU A 63 -9.28 2.51 -41.09
N GLN A 64 -8.96 3.57 -41.83
CA GLN A 64 -8.33 3.48 -43.14
C GLN A 64 -6.81 3.24 -43.11
N GLN A 65 -6.16 3.47 -41.97
CA GLN A 65 -4.70 3.37 -41.81
C GLN A 65 -4.24 1.99 -41.30
N GLY A 66 -5.19 1.10 -40.97
CA GLY A 66 -4.93 -0.28 -40.58
C GLY A 66 -4.63 -0.45 -39.09
N ALA A 67 -4.80 -1.70 -38.60
CA ALA A 67 -4.72 -2.01 -37.17
C ALA A 67 -3.33 -1.73 -36.54
N GLY A 68 -2.24 -1.93 -37.29
CA GLY A 68 -0.89 -1.68 -36.80
C GLY A 68 -0.59 -0.20 -36.52
N HIS A 69 -1.23 0.73 -37.24
CA HIS A 69 -1.09 2.17 -36.95
C HIS A 69 -1.75 2.53 -35.62
N ALA A 70 -2.98 2.07 -35.42
CA ALA A 70 -3.72 2.29 -34.17
C ALA A 70 -3.01 1.67 -32.95
N GLU A 71 -2.37 0.51 -33.12
CA GLU A 71 -1.57 -0.11 -32.06
C GLU A 71 -0.33 0.73 -31.70
N ASN A 72 0.43 1.18 -32.70
CA ASN A 72 1.60 2.03 -32.47
C ASN A 72 1.23 3.36 -31.81
N GLU A 73 0.12 3.96 -32.24
CA GLU A 73 -0.41 5.19 -31.66
C GLU A 73 -0.84 4.97 -30.20
N LEU A 74 -1.56 3.88 -29.90
CA LEU A 74 -1.93 3.50 -28.54
C LEU A 74 -0.69 3.33 -27.65
N GLN A 75 0.31 2.57 -28.11
CA GLN A 75 1.57 2.39 -27.37
C GLN A 75 2.26 3.72 -27.10
N THR A 76 2.29 4.62 -28.09
CA THR A 76 2.87 5.96 -27.97
C THR A 76 2.12 6.81 -26.96
N MET A 77 0.79 6.84 -27.02
CA MET A 77 -0.06 7.57 -26.07
C MET A 77 0.11 7.03 -24.65
N MET A 78 0.06 5.71 -24.46
CA MET A 78 0.21 5.09 -23.14
C MET A 78 1.62 5.23 -22.54
N ALA A 79 2.64 5.44 -23.38
CA ALA A 79 4.01 5.72 -22.93
C ALA A 79 4.19 7.18 -22.46
N GLN A 80 3.26 8.09 -22.76
CA GLN A 80 3.34 9.48 -22.31
C GLN A 80 3.12 9.58 -20.80
N ALA A 81 3.97 10.37 -20.12
CA ALA A 81 3.89 10.57 -18.68
C ALA A 81 2.56 11.19 -18.23
N ASP A 82 1.94 12.03 -19.07
CA ASP A 82 0.62 12.61 -18.80
C ASP A 82 -0.47 11.53 -18.77
N MET A 83 -0.46 10.62 -19.74
CA MET A 83 -1.41 9.50 -19.80
C MET A 83 -1.19 8.50 -18.67
N GLN A 84 0.06 8.23 -18.30
CA GLN A 84 0.39 7.43 -17.12
C GLN A 84 -0.13 8.10 -15.84
N ALA A 85 0.10 9.41 -15.68
CA ALA A 85 -0.38 10.16 -14.51
C ALA A 85 -1.91 10.15 -14.41
N VAL A 86 -2.62 10.41 -15.51
CA VAL A 86 -4.10 10.33 -15.55
C VAL A 86 -4.58 8.92 -15.20
N THR A 87 -3.95 7.89 -15.77
CA THR A 87 -4.30 6.49 -15.49
C THR A 87 -4.09 6.14 -14.02
N VAL A 88 -2.97 6.53 -13.42
CA VAL A 88 -2.70 6.33 -11.99
C VAL A 88 -3.73 7.06 -11.13
N VAL A 89 -4.02 8.33 -11.43
CA VAL A 89 -4.99 9.13 -10.67
C VAL A 89 -6.37 8.47 -10.70
N LEU A 90 -6.85 8.07 -11.88
CA LEU A 90 -8.17 7.45 -12.05
C LEU A 90 -8.24 6.07 -11.36
N THR A 91 -7.26 5.21 -11.62
CA THR A 91 -7.28 3.83 -11.13
C THR A 91 -7.09 3.75 -9.62
N VAL A 92 -6.16 4.52 -9.04
CA VAL A 92 -5.96 4.56 -7.59
C VAL A 92 -7.15 5.19 -6.90
N THR A 93 -7.73 6.28 -7.42
CA THR A 93 -8.91 6.92 -6.81
C THR A 93 -10.10 5.97 -6.78
N LEU A 94 -10.37 5.28 -7.88
CA LEU A 94 -11.44 4.29 -7.97
C LEU A 94 -11.20 3.13 -6.98
N ALA A 95 -10.00 2.53 -7.02
CA ALA A 95 -9.66 1.40 -6.18
C ALA A 95 -9.65 1.76 -4.69
N ALA A 96 -9.11 2.92 -4.33
CA ALA A 96 -9.11 3.43 -2.97
C ALA A 96 -10.53 3.64 -2.45
N THR A 97 -11.38 4.31 -3.24
CA THR A 97 -12.77 4.61 -2.85
C THR A 97 -13.56 3.33 -2.63
N LEU A 98 -13.47 2.38 -3.56
CA LEU A 98 -14.19 1.10 -3.45
C LEU A 98 -13.65 0.24 -2.30
N THR A 99 -12.34 0.18 -2.08
CA THR A 99 -11.76 -0.54 -0.94
C THR A 99 -12.16 0.07 0.39
N LEU A 100 -12.14 1.40 0.53
CA LEU A 100 -12.58 2.10 1.75
C LEU A 100 -14.07 1.84 2.00
N TRP A 101 -14.90 1.99 0.97
CA TRP A 101 -16.34 1.75 1.03
C TRP A 101 -16.64 0.30 1.43
N LEU A 102 -16.04 -0.69 0.77
CA LEU A 102 -16.22 -2.12 1.08
C LEU A 102 -15.79 -2.43 2.51
N THR A 103 -14.63 -1.92 2.93
CA THR A 103 -14.10 -2.18 4.28
C THR A 103 -15.03 -1.64 5.36
N TRP A 104 -15.49 -0.39 5.20
CA TRP A 104 -16.41 0.23 6.15
C TRP A 104 -17.75 -0.49 6.22
N HIS A 105 -18.32 -0.89 5.08
CA HIS A 105 -19.58 -1.64 5.04
C HIS A 105 -19.45 -3.04 5.63
N ARG A 106 -18.32 -3.72 5.40
CA ARG A 106 -18.12 -5.11 5.84
C ARG A 106 -17.80 -5.23 7.32
N TRP A 107 -17.06 -4.25 7.87
CA TRP A 107 -16.57 -4.27 9.25
C TRP A 107 -16.67 -2.89 9.94
N PRO A 108 -17.88 -2.29 10.03
CA PRO A 108 -18.03 -0.94 10.59
C PRO A 108 -17.60 -0.87 12.07
N GLN A 109 -17.82 -1.96 12.81
CA GLN A 109 -17.50 -2.04 14.24
C GLN A 109 -15.99 -2.05 14.53
N LEU A 110 -15.14 -2.42 13.56
CA LEU A 110 -13.69 -2.47 13.73
C LEU A 110 -12.99 -1.17 13.31
N TRP A 111 -13.68 -0.33 12.54
CA TRP A 111 -13.13 0.86 11.90
C TRP A 111 -12.42 1.78 12.91
N SER A 112 -13.12 2.14 13.99
CA SER A 112 -12.65 3.07 15.02
C SER A 112 -11.99 2.40 16.23
N LEU A 113 -11.75 1.08 16.20
CA LEU A 113 -11.07 0.41 17.30
C LEU A 113 -9.55 0.58 17.15
N SER A 114 -8.90 1.14 18.17
CA SER A 114 -7.46 1.46 18.14
C SER A 114 -6.56 0.23 18.19
N ARG A 115 -6.88 -0.73 19.06
CA ARG A 115 -6.08 -1.95 19.24
C ARG A 115 -6.55 -3.04 18.28
N PRO A 116 -5.62 -3.83 17.68
CA PRO A 116 -5.97 -5.05 16.97
C PRO A 116 -6.92 -5.93 17.80
N PRO A 117 -8.01 -6.47 17.22
CA PRO A 117 -8.30 -6.58 15.79
C PRO A 117 -8.87 -5.32 15.10
N GLY A 118 -8.98 -4.19 15.80
CA GLY A 118 -9.42 -2.92 15.23
C GLY A 118 -8.51 -2.34 14.14
N PHE A 119 -9.09 -1.56 13.23
CA PHE A 119 -8.37 -1.00 12.08
C PHE A 119 -7.60 0.28 12.41
N GLY A 120 -7.80 0.88 13.59
CA GLY A 120 -7.00 2.01 14.05
C GLY A 120 -7.33 3.33 13.36
N PHE A 121 -8.53 3.49 12.80
CA PHE A 121 -9.01 4.75 12.21
C PHE A 121 -9.41 5.77 13.30
N THR A 122 -8.47 6.02 14.21
CA THR A 122 -8.57 6.91 15.36
C THR A 122 -7.28 7.67 15.51
N LEU A 123 -7.31 8.92 15.98
CA LEU A 123 -6.09 9.65 16.28
C LEU A 123 -5.26 8.94 17.38
N PRO A 124 -3.92 9.02 17.33
CA PRO A 124 -3.09 8.42 18.35
C PRO A 124 -3.28 9.14 19.69
N ALA A 125 -3.33 8.39 20.80
CA ALA A 125 -3.50 8.96 22.13
C ALA A 125 -2.39 9.95 22.50
N ASN A 126 -1.16 9.69 22.02
CA ASN A 126 -0.04 10.61 22.13
C ASN A 126 0.31 11.20 20.75
N ARG A 127 0.15 12.52 20.59
CA ARG A 127 0.45 13.23 19.33
C ARG A 127 1.93 13.21 18.95
N LEU A 128 2.82 12.89 19.89
CA LEU A 128 4.25 12.69 19.60
C LEU A 128 4.47 11.64 18.50
N PHE A 129 3.57 10.66 18.36
CA PHE A 129 3.66 9.69 17.27
C PHE A 129 3.50 10.31 15.88
N LEU A 130 2.80 11.46 15.74
CA LEU A 130 2.72 12.18 14.47
C LEU A 130 4.03 12.92 14.16
N VAL A 131 4.66 13.52 15.17
CA VAL A 131 5.98 14.14 15.02
C VAL A 131 7.04 13.10 14.67
N LEU A 132 7.02 11.97 15.37
CA LEU A 132 7.89 10.85 15.07
C LEU A 132 7.62 10.25 13.69
N ALA A 133 6.37 10.20 13.25
CA ALA A 133 6.01 9.78 11.90
C ALA A 133 6.65 10.66 10.82
N VAL A 134 6.65 11.99 11.01
CA VAL A 134 7.36 12.90 10.10
C VAL A 134 8.86 12.58 10.08
N ALA A 135 9.49 12.41 11.24
CA ALA A 135 10.91 12.05 11.32
C ALA A 135 11.22 10.72 10.63
N VAL A 136 10.38 9.69 10.81
CA VAL A 136 10.50 8.40 10.13
C VAL A 136 10.35 8.56 8.62
N GLY A 137 9.35 9.31 8.16
CA GLY A 137 9.13 9.56 6.73
C GLY A 137 10.26 10.33 6.06
N LEU A 138 10.94 11.23 6.78
CA LEU A 138 12.12 11.93 6.28
C LEU A 138 13.38 11.06 6.28
N ALA A 139 13.54 10.19 7.29
CA ALA A 139 14.71 9.33 7.43
C ALA A 139 14.68 8.09 6.51
N ALA A 140 13.48 7.59 6.19
CA ALA A 140 13.32 6.35 5.43
C ALA A 140 14.01 6.40 4.06
N PRO A 141 13.83 7.43 3.20
CA PRO A 141 14.53 7.48 1.91
C PRO A 141 16.05 7.56 2.02
N LEU A 142 16.58 8.16 3.09
CA LEU A 142 18.02 8.30 3.28
C LEU A 142 18.66 6.95 3.61
N LEU A 143 18.06 6.22 4.56
CA LEU A 143 18.54 4.90 4.96
C LEU A 143 18.26 3.84 3.89
N GLY A 144 17.05 3.92 3.31
CA GLY A 144 16.58 3.10 2.22
C GLY A 144 17.41 3.22 0.96
N GLY A 145 17.61 4.46 0.49
CA GLY A 145 18.41 4.78 -0.68
C GLY A 145 19.84 4.29 -0.57
N LEU A 146 20.50 4.49 0.58
CA LEU A 146 21.85 3.96 0.84
C LEU A 146 21.89 2.43 0.71
N LEU A 147 20.89 1.73 1.25
CA LEU A 147 20.80 0.28 1.15
C LEU A 147 20.53 -0.18 -0.28
N THR A 148 19.62 0.50 -0.98
CA THR A 148 19.30 0.22 -2.38
C THR A 148 20.51 0.44 -3.27
N GLU A 149 21.26 1.53 -3.11
CA GLU A 149 22.49 1.81 -3.87
C GLU A 149 23.57 0.75 -3.61
N LEU A 150 23.78 0.38 -2.35
CA LEU A 150 24.72 -0.69 -1.98
C LEU A 150 24.36 -2.01 -2.68
N LEU A 151 23.08 -2.36 -2.70
CA LEU A 151 22.58 -3.61 -3.30
C LEU A 151 22.47 -3.54 -4.82
N ALA A 152 22.27 -2.36 -5.39
CA ALA A 152 22.21 -2.14 -6.84
C ALA A 152 23.57 -2.33 -7.51
N HIS A 153 24.70 -2.29 -6.77
CA HIS A 153 26.04 -2.52 -7.31
C HIS A 153 26.33 -1.71 -8.60
N GLY A 154 25.84 -0.47 -8.67
CA GLY A 154 26.02 0.41 -9.84
C GLY A 154 24.96 0.26 -10.95
N HIS A 155 23.96 -0.60 -10.80
CA HIS A 155 22.78 -0.60 -11.66
C HIS A 155 21.95 0.68 -11.48
N ALA A 156 21.33 1.16 -12.56
CA ALA A 156 20.44 2.31 -12.51
C ALA A 156 19.23 1.98 -11.63
N VAL A 157 19.04 2.76 -10.56
CA VAL A 157 17.89 2.68 -9.68
C VAL A 157 16.80 3.58 -10.27
N THR A 158 15.74 2.98 -10.81
CA THR A 158 14.63 3.76 -11.35
C THR A 158 13.60 4.01 -10.27
N GLN A 159 13.40 5.29 -9.93
CA GLN A 159 12.28 5.71 -9.10
C GLN A 159 11.13 6.11 -10.01
N ASP A 160 10.22 5.17 -10.30
CA ASP A 160 9.09 5.38 -11.23
C ASP A 160 8.25 6.60 -10.84
N ILE A 161 8.03 6.81 -9.54
CA ILE A 161 7.33 7.99 -9.02
C ILE A 161 8.09 9.29 -9.40
N GLN A 162 9.41 9.35 -9.21
CA GLN A 162 10.21 10.54 -9.53
C GLN A 162 10.21 10.83 -11.04
N GLN A 163 10.40 9.80 -11.86
CA GLN A 163 10.45 9.93 -13.32
C GLN A 163 9.09 10.31 -13.91
N LEU A 164 8.00 9.74 -13.38
CA LEU A 164 6.64 10.05 -13.82
C LEU A 164 6.37 11.54 -13.66
N GLY A 165 6.46 12.08 -12.44
CA GLY A 165 6.00 13.46 -12.22
C GLY A 165 6.93 14.55 -12.76
N THR A 166 8.23 14.30 -12.94
CA THR A 166 9.12 15.26 -13.65
C THR A 166 8.77 15.39 -15.14
N ARG A 167 8.23 14.33 -15.75
CA ARG A 167 7.80 14.29 -17.16
C ARG A 167 6.32 14.64 -17.36
N THR A 168 5.52 14.63 -16.30
CA THR A 168 4.11 15.04 -16.33
C THR A 168 3.96 16.56 -16.38
N ALA A 169 3.00 17.05 -17.16
CA ALA A 169 2.63 18.46 -17.27
C ALA A 169 2.17 19.05 -15.92
N LEU A 170 2.51 20.31 -15.66
CA LEU A 170 2.24 20.99 -14.37
C LEU A 170 0.78 20.84 -13.86
N PRO A 171 -0.27 21.00 -14.70
CA PRO A 171 -1.65 20.87 -14.22
C PRO A 171 -2.01 19.47 -13.69
N LEU A 172 -1.35 18.42 -14.20
CA LEU A 172 -1.59 17.03 -13.81
C LEU A 172 -0.77 16.61 -12.58
N ARG A 173 0.26 17.39 -12.20
CA ARG A 173 1.09 17.06 -11.03
C ARG A 173 0.31 17.15 -9.73
N VAL A 174 -0.52 18.19 -9.56
CA VAL A 174 -1.30 18.39 -8.30
C VAL A 174 -2.22 17.19 -7.99
N PRO A 175 -3.11 16.73 -8.89
CA PRO A 175 -3.93 15.55 -8.61
C PRO A 175 -3.08 14.30 -8.41
N LEU A 176 -1.95 14.16 -9.12
CA LEU A 176 -1.03 13.04 -8.93
C LEU A 176 -0.39 13.06 -7.53
N VAL A 177 0.03 14.24 -7.01
CA VAL A 177 0.54 14.38 -5.64
C VAL A 177 -0.51 13.94 -4.62
N LEU A 178 -1.76 14.40 -4.75
CA LEU A 178 -2.84 14.05 -3.81
C LEU A 178 -3.05 12.54 -3.74
N VAL A 179 -2.98 11.86 -4.88
CA VAL A 179 -3.12 10.41 -4.94
C VAL A 179 -1.89 9.72 -4.35
N VAL A 180 -0.69 10.03 -4.83
CA VAL A 180 0.55 9.33 -4.47
C VAL A 180 1.01 9.58 -3.03
N ALA A 181 0.83 10.81 -2.53
CA ALA A 181 1.31 11.20 -1.20
C ALA A 181 0.22 11.16 -0.11
N SER A 182 -1.06 10.98 -0.47
CA SER A 182 -2.15 10.96 0.52
C SER A 182 -3.05 9.74 0.36
N LEU A 183 -3.80 9.63 -0.74
CA LEU A 183 -4.83 8.59 -0.86
C LEU A 183 -4.25 7.17 -0.94
N GLY A 184 -3.16 6.97 -1.67
CA GLY A 184 -2.42 5.71 -1.73
C GLY A 184 -1.94 5.28 -0.33
N PRO A 185 -1.10 6.09 0.34
CA PRO A 185 -0.67 5.83 1.71
C PRO A 185 -1.82 5.55 2.68
N LEU A 186 -2.94 6.27 2.60
CA LEU A 186 -4.10 6.04 3.45
C LEU A 186 -4.68 4.63 3.29
N VAL A 187 -4.92 4.21 2.04
CA VAL A 187 -5.53 2.91 1.77
C VAL A 187 -4.56 1.77 2.01
N GLU A 188 -3.29 1.94 1.67
CA GLU A 188 -2.27 0.94 1.95
C GLU A 188 -2.06 0.74 3.45
N GLU A 189 -2.01 1.81 4.25
CA GLU A 189 -1.91 1.67 5.71
C GLU A 189 -3.16 1.00 6.30
N LEU A 190 -4.35 1.29 5.78
CA LEU A 190 -5.56 0.57 6.17
C LEU A 190 -5.44 -0.93 5.83
N LEU A 191 -5.08 -1.27 4.59
CA LEU A 191 -4.99 -2.65 4.10
C LEU A 191 -3.94 -3.46 4.87
N PHE A 192 -2.72 -2.94 4.98
CA PHE A 192 -1.60 -3.67 5.54
C PHE A 192 -1.55 -3.57 7.08
N ARG A 193 -1.76 -2.38 7.67
CA ARG A 193 -1.60 -2.15 9.12
C ARG A 193 -2.92 -2.22 9.87
N GLY A 194 -3.99 -1.73 9.26
CA GLY A 194 -5.34 -1.82 9.79
C GLY A 194 -5.88 -3.25 9.76
N ILE A 195 -5.85 -3.90 8.59
CA ILE A 195 -6.58 -5.15 8.34
C ILE A 195 -5.65 -6.37 8.40
N LEU A 196 -4.64 -6.45 7.52
CA LEU A 196 -3.77 -7.63 7.42
C LEU A 196 -2.99 -7.87 8.72
N LEU A 197 -2.25 -6.87 9.21
CA LEU A 197 -1.49 -7.01 10.45
C LEU A 197 -2.41 -7.40 11.63
N SER A 198 -3.59 -6.78 11.74
CA SER A 198 -4.57 -7.10 12.77
C SER A 198 -5.07 -8.55 12.67
N ALA A 199 -5.33 -9.04 11.46
CA ALA A 199 -5.76 -10.42 11.22
C ALA A 199 -4.63 -11.44 11.53
N LEU A 200 -3.39 -11.11 11.18
CA LEU A 200 -2.22 -11.94 11.48
C LEU A 200 -1.95 -12.02 12.98
N LEU A 201 -2.14 -10.92 13.72
CA LEU A 201 -1.99 -10.88 15.18
C LEU A 201 -3.00 -11.76 15.93
N GLN A 202 -4.13 -12.10 15.32
CA GLN A 202 -5.08 -13.05 15.91
C GLN A 202 -4.59 -14.50 15.86
N ARG A 203 -3.60 -14.80 15.01
CA ARG A 203 -3.13 -16.17 14.75
C ARG A 203 -1.67 -16.41 15.09
N TRP A 204 -0.84 -15.37 14.98
CA TRP A 204 0.61 -15.46 15.13
C TRP A 204 1.14 -14.43 16.12
N ARG A 205 2.34 -14.72 16.66
CA ARG A 205 3.06 -13.79 17.53
C ARG A 205 3.39 -12.50 16.78
N ALA A 206 3.48 -11.39 17.50
CA ALA A 206 3.69 -10.06 16.93
C ALA A 206 4.89 -9.98 15.95
N GLY A 207 6.02 -10.61 16.28
CA GLY A 207 7.19 -10.63 15.39
C GLY A 207 6.89 -11.23 14.01
N TRP A 208 6.21 -12.38 13.96
CA TRP A 208 5.83 -13.02 12.69
C TRP A 208 4.77 -12.22 11.93
N ALA A 209 3.78 -11.68 12.63
CA ALA A 209 2.74 -10.86 12.01
C ALA A 209 3.33 -9.60 11.35
N VAL A 210 4.26 -8.93 12.03
CA VAL A 210 4.99 -7.76 11.52
C VAL A 210 5.87 -8.12 10.33
N ALA A 211 6.67 -9.19 10.45
CA ALA A 211 7.56 -9.62 9.37
C ALA A 211 6.79 -9.98 8.10
N ILE A 212 5.71 -10.77 8.23
CA ILE A 212 4.92 -11.23 7.08
C ILE A 212 4.14 -10.07 6.45
N SER A 213 3.52 -9.21 7.26
CA SER A 213 2.84 -8.01 6.74
C SER A 213 3.79 -7.08 6.00
N SER A 214 5.02 -6.89 6.52
CA SER A 214 6.02 -6.00 5.90
C SER A 214 6.59 -6.59 4.61
N LEU A 215 6.83 -7.91 4.58
CA LEU A 215 7.27 -8.60 3.38
C LEU A 215 6.21 -8.53 2.28
N LEU A 216 4.94 -8.79 2.62
CA LEU A 216 3.84 -8.72 1.65
C LEU A 216 3.64 -7.30 1.10
N PHE A 217 3.85 -6.27 1.94
CA PHE A 217 3.86 -4.89 1.49
C PHE A 217 4.95 -4.64 0.45
N ALA A 218 6.20 -5.04 0.73
CA ALA A 218 7.30 -4.86 -0.21
C ALA A 218 7.07 -5.62 -1.53
N LEU A 219 6.61 -6.87 -1.46
CA LEU A 219 6.32 -7.68 -2.64
C LEU A 219 5.20 -7.11 -3.52
N ALA A 220 4.18 -6.49 -2.90
CA ALA A 220 3.07 -5.88 -3.64
C ALA A 220 3.52 -4.71 -4.55
N HIS A 221 4.67 -4.11 -4.26
CA HIS A 221 5.22 -2.97 -5.01
C HIS A 221 6.16 -3.38 -6.15
N LEU A 222 6.57 -4.66 -6.24
CA LEU A 222 7.50 -5.13 -7.30
C LEU A 222 7.04 -4.80 -8.73
N PRO A 223 5.76 -4.97 -9.11
CA PRO A 223 5.32 -4.66 -10.47
C PRO A 223 5.54 -3.18 -10.85
N GLY A 224 5.32 -2.26 -9.90
CA GLY A 224 5.53 -0.83 -10.10
C GLY A 224 6.99 -0.39 -9.97
N LEU A 225 7.90 -1.31 -9.65
CA LEU A 225 9.35 -1.09 -9.63
C LEU A 225 10.05 -1.86 -10.76
N GLN A 226 9.30 -2.27 -11.79
CA GLN A 226 9.81 -3.08 -12.90
C GLN A 226 10.55 -4.34 -12.41
N TYR A 227 10.10 -4.91 -11.29
CA TYR A 227 10.69 -6.09 -10.64
C TYR A 227 12.16 -5.92 -10.18
N GLN A 228 12.59 -4.68 -9.91
CA GLN A 228 13.90 -4.38 -9.30
C GLN A 228 13.98 -4.87 -7.85
N TRP A 229 14.37 -6.12 -7.66
CA TRP A 229 14.40 -6.80 -6.37
C TRP A 229 15.29 -6.11 -5.32
N PHE A 230 16.31 -5.36 -5.74
CA PHE A 230 17.22 -4.63 -4.84
C PHE A 230 16.55 -3.47 -4.10
N ALA A 231 15.35 -3.04 -4.51
CA ALA A 231 14.52 -2.07 -3.78
C ALA A 231 13.64 -2.70 -2.68
N LEU A 232 13.48 -4.04 -2.66
CA LEU A 232 12.66 -4.73 -1.65
C LEU A 232 13.12 -4.46 -0.20
N PRO A 233 14.42 -4.44 0.12
CA PRO A 233 14.85 -4.22 1.50
C PRO A 233 14.47 -2.84 2.02
N ASP A 234 14.55 -1.79 1.19
CA ASP A 234 14.11 -0.45 1.53
C ASP A 234 12.60 -0.44 1.86
N LEU A 235 11.77 -0.95 0.94
CA LEU A 235 10.33 -1.05 1.15
C LEU A 235 9.98 -1.87 2.41
N ALA A 236 10.72 -2.95 2.68
CA ALA A 236 10.53 -3.76 3.87
C ALA A 236 10.90 -2.99 5.14
N LEU A 237 11.97 -2.18 5.13
CA LEU A 237 12.37 -1.35 6.27
C LEU A 237 11.34 -0.27 6.58
N LEU A 238 10.87 0.46 5.56
CA LEU A 238 9.75 1.39 5.72
C LEU A 238 8.55 0.64 6.29
N ALA A 239 8.23 -0.52 5.72
CA ALA A 239 7.07 -1.28 6.14
C ALA A 239 7.11 -1.75 7.60
N LEU A 240 8.29 -2.14 8.08
CA LEU A 240 8.56 -2.48 9.48
C LEU A 240 8.37 -1.27 10.40
N ALA A 241 8.87 -0.10 10.00
CA ALA A 241 8.70 1.14 10.76
C ALA A 241 7.22 1.55 10.87
N LEU A 242 6.47 1.42 9.78
CA LEU A 242 5.02 1.67 9.75
C LEU A 242 4.24 0.70 10.64
N ALA A 243 4.60 -0.60 10.60
CA ALA A 243 4.02 -1.60 11.50
C ALA A 243 4.32 -1.28 12.98
N TRP A 244 5.54 -0.85 13.30
CA TRP A 244 5.91 -0.40 14.65
C TRP A 244 5.07 0.81 15.09
N LEU A 245 4.93 1.83 14.24
CA LEU A 245 4.09 3.00 14.51
C LEU A 245 2.64 2.58 14.80
N ARG A 246 2.08 1.67 13.99
CA ARG A 246 0.73 1.12 14.18
C ARG A 246 0.54 0.46 15.54
N LEU A 247 1.49 -0.40 15.94
CA LEU A 247 1.39 -1.17 17.19
C LEU A 247 1.59 -0.31 18.43
N ARG A 248 2.46 0.71 18.36
CA ARG A 248 2.76 1.58 19.50
C ARG A 248 1.72 2.67 19.71
N SER A 249 1.17 3.21 18.61
CA SER A 249 0.22 4.31 18.67
C SER A 249 -1.25 3.87 18.75
N GLY A 250 -1.56 2.63 18.32
CA GLY A 250 -2.95 2.18 18.17
C GLY A 250 -3.68 2.87 17.01
N SER A 251 -2.97 3.55 16.12
CA SER A 251 -3.53 4.37 15.05
C SER A 251 -2.83 4.07 13.73
N ILE A 252 -3.56 4.14 12.61
CA ILE A 252 -2.94 4.12 11.28
C ILE A 252 -2.41 5.50 10.88
N TRP A 253 -2.90 6.60 11.48
CA TRP A 253 -2.54 7.96 11.06
C TRP A 253 -1.04 8.27 11.15
N PRO A 254 -0.29 7.84 12.18
CA PRO A 254 1.17 7.95 12.17
C PRO A 254 1.81 7.23 10.98
N GLY A 255 1.32 6.05 10.62
CA GLY A 255 1.78 5.35 9.42
C GLY A 255 1.45 6.13 8.15
N VAL A 256 0.22 6.63 8.02
CA VAL A 256 -0.22 7.43 6.86
C VAL A 256 0.64 8.68 6.70
N VAL A 257 0.96 9.37 7.80
CA VAL A 257 1.83 10.56 7.78
C VAL A 257 3.26 10.19 7.39
N ALA A 258 3.85 9.15 8.00
CA ALA A 258 5.22 8.74 7.68
C ALA A 258 5.36 8.32 6.22
N HIS A 259 4.42 7.51 5.73
CA HIS A 259 4.38 7.06 4.35
C HIS A 259 4.09 8.21 3.38
N GLY A 260 3.16 9.10 3.70
CA GLY A 260 2.89 10.30 2.90
C GLY A 260 4.09 11.24 2.81
N VAL A 261 4.80 11.47 3.92
CA VAL A 261 6.03 12.30 3.94
C VAL A 261 7.14 11.65 3.10
N ASN A 262 7.33 10.33 3.21
CA ASN A 262 8.25 9.57 2.37
C ASN A 262 7.97 9.80 0.88
N ASN A 263 6.70 9.73 0.48
CA ASN A 263 6.29 9.95 -0.92
C ASN A 263 6.39 11.43 -1.32
N LEU A 264 6.12 12.37 -0.42
CA LEU A 264 6.28 13.80 -0.69
C LEU A 264 7.73 14.17 -1.02
N LEU A 265 8.72 13.56 -0.34
CA LEU A 265 10.13 13.82 -0.67
C LEU A 265 10.46 13.41 -2.11
N ALA A 266 9.93 12.29 -2.60
CA ALA A 266 10.08 11.89 -3.99
C ALA A 266 9.38 12.86 -4.96
N VAL A 267 8.26 13.44 -4.53
CA VAL A 267 7.43 14.36 -5.32
C VAL A 267 7.99 15.78 -5.37
N VAL A 268 8.69 16.26 -4.33
CA VAL A 268 9.28 17.62 -4.30
C VAL A 268 10.21 17.83 -5.50
N ALA A 269 10.96 16.79 -5.90
CA ALA A 269 11.83 16.81 -7.07
C ALA A 269 11.08 17.19 -8.37
N TRP A 270 9.78 16.90 -8.48
CA TRP A 270 8.99 17.21 -9.67
C TRP A 270 8.94 18.71 -9.95
N PHE A 271 8.89 19.55 -8.91
CA PHE A 271 8.71 20.99 -9.04
C PHE A 271 10.03 21.77 -9.02
N VAL A 272 11.08 21.17 -8.47
CA VAL A 272 12.41 21.81 -8.35
C VAL A 272 13.26 21.53 -9.59
N VAL A 273 13.13 20.35 -10.20
CA VAL A 273 13.75 20.04 -11.49
C VAL A 273 12.87 20.66 -12.58
N ILE A 274 13.05 21.96 -12.80
CA ILE A 274 12.47 22.66 -13.95
C ILE A 274 13.22 22.14 -15.18
N ASN A 275 12.56 21.29 -15.97
CA ASN A 275 13.01 21.06 -17.34
C ASN A 275 12.93 22.44 -18.03
N PRO A 276 14.06 23.02 -18.49
CA PRO A 276 13.97 24.15 -19.40
C PRO A 276 13.19 23.63 -20.61
N THR A 277 12.03 24.24 -20.85
CA THR A 277 11.19 23.94 -22.00
C THR A 277 12.06 24.07 -23.26
N GLY A 278 12.28 22.95 -23.95
CA GLY A 278 12.72 22.93 -25.34
C GLY A 278 11.52 23.01 -26.26
#